data_AF-W9GC58-F1
#
_entry.id   AF-W9GC58-F1
#
_cell.length_a   1.000
_cell.length_b   1.000
_cell.length_c   1.000
_cell.angle_alpha   90.00
_cell.angle_beta   90.00
_cell.angle_gamma   90.00
#
_symmetry.space_group_name_H-M   'P 1'
#
loop_
_entity.id
_entity.type
_entity.pdbx_description
1 polymer ?
#
loop_
_entity_poly.entity_id
_entity_poly.type
_entity_poly.pdbx_seq_one_letter_code
_entity_poly.pdbx_strand_id
1 'polypeptide(L)'
;MTSAPTTNIPVSIPAGRPTPPTPSTPRTISGSVPGARSIANRLLHGTPGRMRLLALVAVIAALALGGVCANALVGSRAAVERAANNTAQVVRAQSIHVELLRADALATNAFLVGGLESPENRAKYDASMASVATTIAEAAAAQPADGTALGALSADVQTYAALVEQARSNNRQGLPVGAQYLKQASAGLRSDAIPIVTQIVASNEQRAKDEFARAGSTTLLLVGLVSLLVLAGVAVWLARRTHRYLNVSLTGAIVLLVVAFFVAWSTISGVGASTAQVQSGNYDRAVQLATVRTAANDARSNESLTLIARGSGTAFEKAWKANDTTVTDKVRALGDDALTTAWTAYGSIHQRIRQLDDSGKWDDAVALSTDSSTNGAGGAFESFDKTVTQERDVASRDAVSELQGLGGPALLLAIAIGLASLAASWLIVRGMGQRIEEYK
;
A
#
# COMPACT_ATOMS: atom_id res chain seq x y z
N MET A 1 -92.66 9.08 45.04
CA MET A 1 -92.06 8.87 43.70
C MET A 1 -91.92 7.36 43.51
N THR A 2 -92.99 6.76 42.98
CA THR A 2 -93.04 6.13 41.63
C THR A 2 -92.33 4.77 41.63
N SER A 3 -92.95 3.72 42.19
CA SER A 3 -94.06 2.90 41.64
C SER A 3 -93.59 1.91 40.56
N ALA A 4 -93.58 0.63 40.94
CA ALA A 4 -93.47 -0.51 40.03
C ALA A 4 -94.73 -0.64 39.15
N PRO A 5 -94.61 -1.29 37.98
CA PRO A 5 -95.70 -2.04 37.39
C PRO A 5 -95.27 -3.48 37.04
N THR A 6 -95.88 -4.50 37.62
CA THR A 6 -97.09 -5.23 37.17
C THR A 6 -96.99 -5.98 35.84
N THR A 7 -97.08 -7.30 36.02
CA THR A 7 -97.45 -8.37 35.09
C THR A 7 -98.64 -8.03 34.20
N ASN A 8 -98.58 -8.45 32.94
CA ASN A 8 -99.77 -8.77 32.15
C ASN A 8 -99.52 -10.02 31.31
N ILE A 9 -100.27 -11.09 31.61
CA ILE A 9 -100.38 -12.30 30.79
C ILE A 9 -101.70 -12.20 30.02
N PRO A 10 -101.71 -12.37 28.70
CA PRO A 10 -102.90 -12.76 27.96
C PRO A 10 -102.84 -14.25 27.56
N VAL A 11 -103.97 -14.92 27.76
CA VAL A 11 -104.30 -16.26 27.26
C VAL A 11 -104.83 -16.16 25.82
N SER A 12 -104.40 -17.04 24.93
CA SER A 12 -105.22 -17.56 23.82
C SER A 12 -104.62 -18.81 23.16
N ILE A 13 -105.50 -19.78 22.89
CA ILE A 13 -105.31 -21.06 22.19
C ILE A 13 -105.74 -20.86 20.70
N PRO A 14 -105.86 -21.90 19.85
CA PRO A 14 -104.90 -22.60 18.98
C PRO A 14 -104.97 -22.15 17.48
N ALA A 15 -104.00 -22.53 16.64
CA ALA A 15 -104.21 -22.98 15.24
C ALA A 15 -102.90 -23.11 14.43
N GLY A 16 -102.78 -24.20 13.66
CA GLY A 16 -102.22 -24.16 12.30
C GLY A 16 -100.70 -24.30 12.12
N ARG A 17 -100.27 -25.45 11.58
CA ARG A 17 -98.98 -25.63 10.87
C ARG A 17 -98.81 -24.56 9.77
N PRO A 18 -97.59 -24.04 9.57
CA PRO A 18 -96.78 -24.53 8.44
C PRO A 18 -95.27 -24.68 8.75
N THR A 19 -94.65 -25.68 8.12
CA THR A 19 -93.20 -25.94 8.12
C THR A 19 -92.38 -24.80 7.53
N PRO A 20 -91.36 -24.27 8.22
CA PRO A 20 -90.31 -23.42 7.65
C PRO A 20 -88.98 -24.16 7.48
N PRO A 21 -88.02 -23.56 6.75
CA PRO A 21 -87.15 -24.26 5.80
C PRO A 21 -85.85 -24.77 6.42
N THR A 22 -85.27 -25.76 5.74
CA THR A 22 -83.88 -26.20 5.88
C THR A 22 -82.92 -25.00 5.87
N PRO A 23 -81.99 -24.88 6.84
CA PRO A 23 -80.98 -23.85 6.81
C PRO A 23 -80.01 -24.12 5.67
N SER A 24 -80.05 -23.29 4.62
CA SER A 24 -78.98 -23.17 3.65
C SER A 24 -77.80 -22.47 4.32
N THR A 25 -76.84 -23.25 4.81
CA THR A 25 -75.53 -22.74 5.23
C THR A 25 -74.87 -21.95 4.10
N PRO A 26 -74.27 -20.78 4.40
CA PRO A 26 -73.64 -19.94 3.39
C PRO A 26 -72.50 -20.70 2.72
N ARG A 27 -72.47 -20.66 1.38
CA ARG A 27 -71.34 -21.13 0.58
C ARG A 27 -70.13 -20.24 0.90
N THR A 28 -69.31 -20.67 1.85
CA THR A 28 -67.94 -20.16 1.99
C THR A 28 -67.19 -20.60 0.74
N ILE A 29 -66.99 -19.68 -0.21
CA ILE A 29 -65.97 -19.84 -1.24
C ILE A 29 -64.63 -19.73 -0.50
N SER A 30 -64.14 -20.88 0.01
CA SER A 30 -62.74 -21.01 0.40
C SER A 30 -61.89 -20.92 -0.85
N GLY A 31 -61.64 -19.70 -1.31
CA GLY A 31 -60.50 -19.40 -2.16
C GLY A 31 -59.25 -19.65 -1.34
N SER A 32 -58.74 -20.87 -1.36
CA SER A 32 -57.40 -21.16 -0.87
C SER A 32 -56.44 -20.33 -1.72
N VAL A 33 -55.97 -19.19 -1.21
CA VAL A 33 -54.81 -18.51 -1.80
C VAL A 33 -53.68 -19.55 -1.73
N PRO A 34 -53.19 -20.07 -2.86
CA PRO A 34 -52.18 -21.12 -2.81
C PRO A 34 -50.96 -20.52 -2.14
N GLY A 35 -50.62 -20.98 -0.93
CA GLY A 35 -49.44 -20.48 -0.22
C GLY A 35 -48.22 -20.65 -1.12
N ALA A 36 -47.29 -19.70 -1.12
CA ALA A 36 -46.13 -19.65 -2.02
C ALA A 36 -45.38 -21.01 -2.15
N ARG A 37 -45.39 -21.82 -1.08
CA ARG A 37 -44.85 -23.18 -1.04
C ARG A 37 -45.58 -24.19 -1.95
N SER A 38 -46.90 -24.09 -2.10
CA SER A 38 -47.71 -24.97 -2.96
C SER A 38 -47.55 -24.66 -4.45
N ILE A 39 -47.35 -23.38 -4.80
CA ILE A 39 -47.03 -22.94 -6.16
C ILE A 39 -45.60 -23.36 -6.51
N ALA A 40 -44.65 -23.16 -5.60
CA ALA A 40 -43.27 -23.62 -5.76
C ALA A 40 -43.20 -25.14 -5.98
N ASN A 41 -43.90 -25.94 -5.17
CA ASN A 41 -43.94 -27.39 -5.35
C ASN A 41 -44.53 -27.78 -6.71
N ARG A 42 -45.64 -27.18 -7.13
CA ARG A 42 -46.28 -27.51 -8.43
C ARG A 42 -45.42 -27.11 -9.64
N LEU A 43 -44.61 -26.05 -9.52
CA LEU A 43 -43.64 -25.62 -10.55
C LEU A 43 -42.36 -26.48 -10.59
N LEU A 44 -42.03 -27.16 -9.49
CA LEU A 44 -40.82 -27.99 -9.34
C LEU A 44 -41.04 -29.48 -9.64
N HIS A 45 -42.28 -29.95 -9.78
CA HIS A 45 -42.59 -31.33 -10.12
C HIS A 45 -42.46 -31.59 -11.63
N GLY A 46 -41.77 -32.67 -12.01
CA GLY A 46 -41.57 -33.09 -13.40
C GLY A 46 -40.30 -32.57 -14.09
N THR A 47 -40.05 -33.04 -15.32
CA THR A 47 -38.93 -32.66 -16.18
C THR A 47 -38.77 -31.13 -16.38
N PRO A 48 -39.86 -30.32 -16.52
CA PRO A 48 -39.76 -28.86 -16.69
C PRO A 48 -39.31 -28.11 -15.43
N GLY A 49 -39.70 -28.57 -14.24
CA GLY A 49 -39.30 -27.95 -12.97
C GLY A 49 -37.81 -28.08 -12.69
N ARG A 50 -37.22 -29.24 -13.00
CA ARG A 50 -35.77 -29.48 -12.91
C ARG A 50 -34.97 -28.58 -13.87
N MET A 51 -35.49 -28.30 -15.07
CA MET A 51 -34.83 -27.37 -16.01
C MET A 51 -34.86 -25.93 -15.49
N ARG A 52 -35.98 -25.45 -14.93
CA ARG A 52 -36.05 -24.11 -14.35
C ARG A 52 -35.08 -23.92 -13.18
N LEU A 53 -34.94 -24.94 -12.32
CA LEU A 53 -33.96 -24.91 -11.23
C LEU A 53 -32.53 -24.83 -11.76
N LEU A 54 -32.17 -25.63 -12.77
CA LEU A 54 -30.83 -25.58 -13.37
C LEU A 54 -30.56 -24.27 -14.11
N ALA A 55 -31.58 -23.65 -14.72
CA ALA A 55 -31.45 -22.34 -15.35
C ALA A 55 -31.12 -21.27 -14.30
N LEU A 56 -31.83 -21.31 -13.16
CA LEU A 56 -31.56 -20.42 -12.03
C LEU A 56 -30.14 -20.62 -11.48
N VAL A 57 -29.73 -21.88 -11.27
CA VAL A 57 -28.36 -22.20 -10.81
C VAL A 57 -27.31 -21.69 -11.80
N ALA A 58 -27.53 -21.86 -13.11
CA ALA A 58 -26.61 -21.37 -14.13
C ALA A 58 -26.53 -19.83 -14.17
N VAL A 59 -27.66 -19.13 -14.02
CA VAL A 59 -27.68 -17.65 -13.92
C VAL A 59 -26.93 -17.20 -12.67
N ILE A 60 -27.17 -17.82 -11.52
CA ILE A 60 -26.45 -17.51 -10.27
C ILE A 60 -24.95 -17.74 -10.45
N ALA A 61 -24.54 -18.85 -11.06
CA ALA A 61 -23.14 -19.13 -11.34
C ALA A 61 -22.50 -18.10 -12.29
N ALA A 62 -23.23 -17.67 -13.33
CA ALA A 62 -22.75 -16.63 -14.25
C ALA A 62 -22.56 -15.28 -13.56
N LEU A 63 -23.53 -14.85 -12.74
CA LEU A 63 -23.46 -13.61 -11.96
C LEU A 63 -22.37 -13.68 -10.88
N ALA A 64 -22.24 -14.83 -10.21
CA ALA A 64 -21.19 -15.06 -9.20
C ALA A 64 -19.81 -14.96 -9.83
N LEU A 65 -19.59 -15.59 -10.99
CA LEU A 65 -18.32 -15.49 -11.72
C LEU A 65 -18.01 -14.04 -12.10
N GLY A 66 -18.97 -13.34 -12.73
CA GLY A 66 -18.81 -11.95 -13.13
C GLY A 66 -18.50 -11.04 -11.96
N GLY A 67 -19.26 -11.16 -10.87
CA GLY A 67 -19.07 -10.40 -9.64
C GLY A 67 -17.73 -10.68 -8.97
N VAL A 68 -17.32 -11.94 -8.87
CA VAL A 68 -16.01 -12.33 -8.29
C VAL A 68 -14.86 -11.80 -9.15
N CYS A 69 -14.92 -11.94 -10.47
CA CYS A 69 -13.87 -11.46 -11.37
C CYS A 69 -13.77 -9.93 -11.35
N ALA A 70 -14.90 -9.22 -11.40
CA ALA A 70 -14.94 -7.76 -11.30
C ALA A 70 -14.40 -7.27 -9.95
N ASN A 71 -14.81 -7.90 -8.84
CA ASN A 71 -14.34 -7.57 -7.50
C ASN A 71 -12.84 -7.85 -7.34
N ALA A 72 -12.34 -8.99 -7.84
CA ALA A 72 -10.91 -9.31 -7.80
C ALA A 72 -10.08 -8.28 -8.57
N LEU A 73 -10.57 -7.81 -9.71
CA LEU A 73 -9.87 -6.83 -10.54
C LEU A 73 -9.86 -5.43 -9.91
N VAL A 74 -10.98 -4.99 -9.33
CA VAL A 74 -11.04 -3.74 -8.54
C VAL A 74 -10.16 -3.82 -7.29
N GLY A 75 -10.19 -4.96 -6.59
CA GLY A 75 -9.36 -5.21 -5.41
C GLY A 75 -7.86 -5.20 -5.73
N SER A 76 -7.46 -5.83 -6.84
CA SER A 76 -6.09 -5.81 -7.36
C SER A 76 -5.62 -4.38 -7.66
N ARG A 77 -6.43 -3.59 -8.38
CA ARG A 77 -6.12 -2.16 -8.65
C ARG A 77 -5.97 -1.36 -7.36
N ALA A 78 -6.91 -1.50 -6.42
CA ALA A 78 -6.85 -0.77 -5.16
C ALA A 78 -5.62 -1.18 -4.32
N ALA A 79 -5.18 -2.44 -4.40
CA ALA A 79 -3.96 -2.90 -3.76
C ALA A 79 -2.71 -2.29 -4.40
N VAL A 80 -2.63 -2.22 -5.73
CA VAL A 80 -1.55 -1.51 -6.43
C VAL A 80 -1.47 -0.04 -6.00
N GLU A 81 -2.61 0.66 -5.93
CA GLU A 81 -2.65 2.06 -5.52
C GLU A 81 -2.17 2.25 -4.07
N ARG A 82 -2.61 1.38 -3.15
CA ARG A 82 -2.11 1.40 -1.77
C ARG A 82 -0.62 1.06 -1.69
N ALA A 83 -0.14 0.13 -2.52
CA ALA A 83 1.28 -0.20 -2.58
C ALA A 83 2.12 0.99 -3.08
N ALA A 84 1.64 1.72 -4.09
CA ALA A 84 2.26 2.95 -4.57
C ALA A 84 2.32 4.02 -3.47
N ASN A 85 1.22 4.21 -2.72
CA ASN A 85 1.15 5.18 -1.63
C ASN A 85 2.10 4.82 -0.46
N ASN A 86 2.16 3.54 -0.08
CA ASN A 86 3.09 3.05 0.95
C ASN A 86 4.54 3.16 0.48
N THR A 87 4.82 2.88 -0.79
CA THR A 87 6.15 3.06 -1.40
C THR A 87 6.57 4.53 -1.37
N ALA A 88 5.69 5.45 -1.75
CA ALA A 88 5.94 6.88 -1.65
C ALA A 88 6.18 7.33 -0.19
N GLN A 89 5.51 6.68 0.77
CA GLN A 89 5.74 6.93 2.20
C GLN A 89 7.12 6.46 2.66
N VAL A 90 7.59 5.29 2.20
CA VAL A 90 8.96 4.84 2.44
C VAL A 90 9.98 5.86 1.93
N VAL A 91 9.79 6.36 0.71
CA VAL A 91 10.69 7.37 0.11
C VAL A 91 10.69 8.67 0.92
N ARG A 92 9.52 9.13 1.41
CA ARG A 92 9.43 10.30 2.31
C ARG A 92 10.19 10.07 3.61
N ALA A 93 9.99 8.94 4.27
CA ALA A 93 10.67 8.61 5.52
C ALA A 93 12.19 8.49 5.34
N GLN A 94 12.64 7.85 4.25
CA GLN A 94 14.07 7.79 3.90
C GLN A 94 14.65 9.17 3.60
N SER A 95 13.89 10.06 2.95
CA SER A 95 14.32 11.44 2.70
C SER A 95 14.52 12.21 4.01
N ILE A 96 13.65 12.02 5.00
CA ILE A 96 13.85 12.59 6.35
C ILE A 96 15.15 12.06 6.97
N HIS A 97 15.38 10.73 6.92
CA HIS A 97 16.59 10.12 7.47
C HIS A 97 17.85 10.73 6.85
N VAL A 98 17.89 10.78 5.53
CA VAL A 98 19.03 11.29 4.77
C VAL A 98 19.28 12.76 5.06
N GLU A 99 18.25 13.61 5.00
CA GLU A 99 18.43 15.05 5.22
C GLU A 99 18.79 15.39 6.67
N LEU A 100 18.36 14.59 7.65
CA LEU A 100 18.80 14.72 9.04
C LEU A 100 20.30 14.46 9.20
N LEU A 101 20.79 13.36 8.63
CA LEU A 101 22.23 13.03 8.69
C LEU A 101 23.07 13.99 7.86
N ARG A 102 22.53 14.49 6.75
CA ARG A 102 23.17 15.55 5.98
C ARG A 102 23.26 16.85 6.77
N ALA A 103 22.20 17.23 7.50
CA ALA A 103 22.25 18.38 8.39
C ALA A 103 23.31 18.21 9.49
N ASP A 104 23.45 17.01 10.07
CA ASP A 104 24.49 16.69 11.07
C ASP A 104 25.90 16.74 10.47
N ALA A 105 26.09 16.22 9.26
CA ALA A 105 27.36 16.33 8.54
C ALA A 105 27.75 17.78 8.25
N LEU A 106 26.79 18.62 7.84
CA LEU A 106 27.02 20.04 7.60
C LEU A 106 27.32 20.80 8.90
N ALA A 107 26.55 20.55 9.97
CA ALA A 107 26.73 21.20 11.26
C ALA A 107 28.08 20.85 11.91
N THR A 108 28.46 19.57 11.88
CA THR A 108 29.72 19.10 12.45
C THR A 108 30.92 19.60 11.64
N ASN A 109 30.83 19.62 10.31
CA ASN A 109 31.89 20.17 9.47
C ASN A 109 32.05 21.69 9.66
N ALA A 110 30.94 22.44 9.72
CA ALA A 110 30.94 23.88 9.98
C ALA A 110 31.52 24.23 11.37
N PHE A 111 31.42 23.32 12.34
CA PHE A 111 32.02 23.53 13.65
C PHE A 111 33.56 23.56 13.59
N LEU A 112 34.18 22.83 12.66
CA LEU A 112 35.65 22.76 12.54
C LEU A 112 36.31 24.09 12.16
N VAL A 113 35.61 24.96 11.43
CA VAL A 113 36.14 26.27 11.00
C VAL A 113 35.98 27.38 12.06
N GLY A 114 35.73 27.02 13.32
CA GLY A 114 35.82 27.94 14.46
C GLY A 114 34.85 29.13 14.43
N GLY A 115 33.64 28.93 13.89
CA GLY A 115 32.62 29.98 13.81
C GLY A 115 32.70 30.86 12.55
N LEU A 116 33.63 30.57 11.63
CA LEU A 116 33.72 31.16 10.29
C LEU A 116 32.93 30.35 9.25
N GLU A 117 31.77 29.83 9.64
CA GLU A 117 30.86 29.10 8.74
C GLU A 117 30.48 30.00 7.55
N SER A 118 30.67 29.52 6.33
CA SER A 118 30.29 30.27 5.13
C SER A 118 28.77 30.43 5.04
N PRO A 119 28.25 31.55 4.50
CA PRO A 119 26.81 31.71 4.27
C PRO A 119 26.20 30.58 3.42
N GLU A 120 26.99 30.03 2.48
CA GLU A 120 26.57 28.91 1.65
C GLU A 120 26.36 27.63 2.47
N ASN A 121 27.32 27.24 3.32
CA ASN A 121 27.19 26.05 4.17
C ASN A 121 26.04 26.20 5.17
N ARG A 122 25.85 27.41 5.70
CA ARG A 122 24.70 27.72 6.55
C ARG A 122 23.38 27.50 5.80
N ALA A 123 23.28 28.03 4.58
CA ALA A 123 22.08 27.85 3.74
C ALA A 123 21.82 26.37 3.41
N LYS A 124 22.86 25.57 3.15
CA LYS A 124 22.73 24.12 2.95
C LYS A 124 22.13 23.42 4.18
N TYR A 125 22.61 23.76 5.40
CA TYR A 125 22.05 23.22 6.64
C TYR A 125 20.58 23.62 6.85
N ASP A 126 20.28 24.92 6.69
CA ASP A 126 18.93 25.43 6.89
C ASP A 126 17.95 24.81 5.86
N ALA A 127 18.41 24.58 4.62
CA ALA A 127 17.64 23.87 3.60
C ALA A 127 17.35 22.41 3.97
N SER A 128 18.33 21.66 4.50
CA SER A 128 18.11 20.29 4.98
C SER A 128 17.12 20.25 6.14
N MET A 129 17.22 21.17 7.11
CA MET A 129 16.26 21.24 8.23
C MET A 129 14.85 21.63 7.77
N ALA A 130 14.72 22.55 6.83
CA ALA A 130 13.44 22.93 6.22
C ALA A 130 12.82 21.76 5.42
N SER A 131 13.65 21.01 4.69
CA SER A 131 13.22 19.80 4.00
C SER A 131 12.70 18.77 5.00
N VAL A 132 13.41 18.50 6.09
CA VAL A 132 12.96 17.58 7.15
C VAL A 132 11.60 18.00 7.71
N ALA A 133 11.44 19.27 8.09
CA ALA A 133 10.18 19.76 8.66
C ALA A 133 9.01 19.62 7.68
N THR A 134 9.24 19.97 6.41
CA THR A 134 8.23 19.85 5.34
C THR A 134 7.86 18.40 5.10
N THR A 135 8.85 17.51 4.94
CA THR A 135 8.62 16.09 4.68
C THR A 135 7.97 15.39 5.87
N ILE A 136 8.24 15.79 7.12
CA ILE A 136 7.51 15.28 8.30
C ILE A 136 6.01 15.62 8.19
N ALA A 137 5.68 16.87 7.85
CA ALA A 137 4.28 17.30 7.70
C ALA A 137 3.58 16.55 6.55
N GLU A 138 4.24 16.44 5.40
CA GLU A 138 3.73 15.68 4.24
C GLU A 138 3.55 14.20 4.57
N ALA A 139 4.52 13.58 5.25
CA ALA A 139 4.47 12.19 5.67
C ALA A 139 3.32 11.93 6.66
N ALA A 140 3.07 12.86 7.58
CA ALA A 140 1.98 12.76 8.54
C ALA A 140 0.60 12.89 7.87
N ALA A 141 0.49 13.77 6.88
CA ALA A 141 -0.73 13.92 6.08
C ALA A 141 -0.99 12.70 5.18
N ALA A 142 0.06 12.13 4.59
CA ALA A 142 -0.05 11.01 3.67
C ALA A 142 -0.31 9.66 4.36
N GLN A 143 0.18 9.48 5.58
CA GLN A 143 0.00 8.26 6.36
C GLN A 143 -0.32 8.58 7.83
N PRO A 144 -1.62 8.74 8.17
CA PRO A 144 -2.04 9.05 9.54
C PRO A 144 -1.59 8.01 10.58
N ALA A 145 -1.37 6.76 10.17
CA ALA A 145 -0.87 5.70 11.05
C ALA A 145 0.55 5.97 11.58
N ASP A 146 1.31 6.86 10.95
CA ASP A 146 2.66 7.24 11.38
C ASP A 146 2.67 8.54 12.20
N GLY A 147 1.51 9.19 12.38
CA GLY A 147 1.41 10.55 12.93
C GLY A 147 2.00 10.71 14.33
N THR A 148 1.77 9.76 15.25
CA THR A 148 2.35 9.80 16.60
C THR A 148 3.88 9.70 16.56
N ALA A 149 4.41 8.80 15.72
CA ALA A 149 5.86 8.62 15.57
C ALA A 149 6.51 9.87 14.94
N LEU A 150 5.88 10.43 13.90
CA LEU A 150 6.32 11.67 13.26
C LEU A 150 6.26 12.89 14.20
N GLY A 151 5.27 12.91 15.11
CA GLY A 151 5.19 13.93 16.17
C GLY A 151 6.36 13.83 17.15
N ALA A 152 6.70 12.62 17.60
CA ALA A 152 7.87 12.38 18.45
C ALA A 152 9.17 12.76 17.74
N LEU A 153 9.33 12.34 16.48
CA LEU A 153 10.46 12.72 15.64
C LEU A 153 10.60 14.25 15.53
N SER A 154 9.50 14.97 15.32
CA SER A 154 9.53 16.43 15.25
C SER A 154 10.08 17.07 16.52
N ALA A 155 9.75 16.54 17.70
CA ALA A 155 10.27 17.01 18.98
C ALA A 155 11.79 16.77 19.11
N ASP A 156 12.26 15.58 18.71
CA ASP A 156 13.70 15.25 18.74
C ASP A 156 14.49 16.13 17.76
N VAL A 157 13.93 16.40 16.57
CA VAL A 157 14.54 17.28 15.57
C VAL A 157 14.65 18.72 16.07
N GLN A 158 13.67 19.21 16.83
CA GLN A 158 13.73 20.53 17.47
C GLN A 158 14.81 20.57 18.55
N THR A 159 14.93 19.52 19.36
CA THR A 159 15.99 19.38 20.38
C THR A 159 17.38 19.40 19.74
N TYR A 160 17.55 18.62 18.67
CA TYR A 160 18.77 18.62 17.86
C TYR A 160 19.12 20.03 17.35
N ALA A 161 18.16 20.71 16.72
CA ALA A 161 18.38 22.06 16.20
C ALA A 161 18.79 23.06 17.29
N ALA A 162 18.14 23.00 18.47
CA ALA A 162 18.46 23.85 19.60
C ALA A 162 19.89 23.62 20.12
N LEU A 163 20.33 22.37 20.20
CA LEU A 163 21.70 22.02 20.63
C LEU A 163 22.75 22.45 19.59
N VAL A 164 22.45 22.32 18.28
CA VAL A 164 23.34 22.80 17.21
C VAL A 164 23.51 24.32 17.27
N GLU A 165 22.45 25.08 17.50
CA GLU A 165 22.57 26.54 17.63
C GLU A 165 23.33 26.96 18.90
N GLN A 166 23.16 26.24 20.01
CA GLN A 166 24.00 26.44 21.20
C GLN A 166 25.46 26.13 20.90
N ALA A 167 25.75 25.05 20.18
CA ALA A 167 27.10 24.70 19.75
C ALA A 167 27.71 25.80 18.88
N ARG A 168 26.98 26.27 17.86
CA ARG A 168 27.41 27.36 16.96
C ARG A 168 27.71 28.66 17.71
N SER A 169 26.81 29.06 18.61
CA SER A 169 26.98 30.29 19.40
C SER A 169 28.22 30.25 20.29
N ASN A 170 28.46 29.10 20.94
CA ASN A 170 29.67 28.90 21.75
C ASN A 170 30.93 28.79 20.88
N ASN A 171 30.85 28.16 19.71
CA ASN A 171 31.98 28.03 18.79
C ASN A 171 32.47 29.40 18.28
N ARG A 172 31.53 30.30 17.94
CA ARG A 172 31.85 31.69 17.56
C ARG A 172 32.56 32.48 18.66
N GLN A 173 32.36 32.10 19.93
CA GLN A 173 33.02 32.72 21.08
C GLN A 173 34.32 31.97 21.48
N GLY A 174 34.69 30.91 20.76
CA GLY A 174 35.84 30.07 21.09
C GLY A 174 35.66 29.24 22.37
N LEU A 175 34.43 29.06 22.86
CA LEU A 175 34.15 28.37 24.10
C LEU A 175 34.15 26.84 23.91
N PRO A 176 34.99 26.06 24.63
CA PRO A 176 35.10 24.62 24.45
C PRO A 176 33.79 23.83 24.67
N VAL A 177 32.87 24.39 25.45
CA VAL A 177 31.55 23.77 25.72
C VAL A 177 30.72 23.59 24.45
N GLY A 178 30.95 24.40 23.40
CA GLY A 178 30.27 24.24 22.11
C GLY A 178 30.42 22.85 21.52
N ALA A 179 31.60 22.23 21.67
CA ALA A 179 31.85 20.88 21.17
C ALA A 179 31.04 19.82 21.93
N GLN A 180 30.69 20.06 23.20
CA GLN A 180 29.87 19.14 23.98
C GLN A 180 28.41 19.22 23.56
N TYR A 181 27.87 20.42 23.34
CA TYR A 181 26.52 20.59 22.80
C TYR A 181 26.36 19.92 21.44
N LEU A 182 27.36 20.07 20.56
CA LEU A 182 27.33 19.43 19.24
C LEU A 182 27.37 17.89 19.35
N LYS A 183 28.28 17.33 20.16
CA LYS A 183 28.33 15.87 20.38
C LYS A 183 27.03 15.36 20.99
N GLN A 184 26.41 16.11 21.90
CA GLN A 184 25.11 15.77 22.48
C GLN A 184 24.00 15.80 21.41
N ALA A 185 24.00 16.80 20.52
CA ALA A 185 23.06 16.88 19.41
C ALA A 185 23.19 15.65 18.49
N SER A 186 24.41 15.36 18.03
CA SER A 186 24.72 14.23 17.15
C SER A 186 24.42 12.87 17.81
N ALA A 187 24.62 12.76 19.13
CA ALA A 187 24.28 11.56 19.89
C ALA A 187 22.76 11.37 19.99
N GLY A 188 22.01 12.40 20.40
CA GLY A 188 20.55 12.36 20.50
C GLY A 188 19.87 12.10 19.15
N LEU A 189 20.41 12.67 18.06
CA LEU A 189 19.95 12.36 16.71
C LEU A 189 20.04 10.85 16.41
N ARG A 190 21.15 10.20 16.80
CA ARG A 190 21.39 8.77 16.56
C ARG A 190 20.65 7.85 17.52
N SER A 191 20.50 8.23 18.79
CA SER A 191 19.85 7.38 19.81
C SER A 191 18.34 7.51 19.83
N ASP A 192 17.80 8.70 19.47
CA ASP A 192 16.40 9.03 19.71
C ASP A 192 15.66 9.20 18.37
N ALA A 193 16.12 10.10 17.50
CA ALA A 193 15.42 10.45 16.25
C ALA A 193 15.53 9.37 15.16
N ILE A 194 16.74 8.90 14.85
CA ILE A 194 16.99 7.94 13.75
C ILE A 194 16.24 6.61 13.92
N PRO A 195 16.15 6.01 15.12
CA PRO A 195 15.36 4.80 15.33
C PRO A 195 13.87 4.99 14.99
N ILE A 196 13.30 6.17 15.29
CA ILE A 196 11.91 6.48 14.92
C ILE A 196 11.73 6.45 13.40
N VAL A 197 12.62 7.12 12.65
CA VAL A 197 12.57 7.13 11.19
C VAL A 197 12.74 5.72 10.62
N THR A 198 13.68 4.95 11.17
CA THR A 198 13.94 3.56 10.74
C THR A 198 12.72 2.67 10.94
N GLN A 199 11.99 2.84 12.05
CA GLN A 199 10.76 2.11 12.31
C GLN A 199 9.62 2.52 11.36
N ILE A 200 9.51 3.80 11.02
CA ILE A 200 8.54 4.29 10.02
C ILE A 200 8.83 3.68 8.64
N VAL A 201 10.11 3.64 8.24
CA VAL A 201 10.55 2.99 7.00
C VAL A 201 10.14 1.52 7.02
N ALA A 202 10.56 0.76 8.04
CA ALA A 202 10.26 -0.67 8.13
C ALA A 202 8.75 -0.99 8.12
N SER A 203 7.95 -0.20 8.84
CA SER A 203 6.49 -0.30 8.86
C SER A 203 5.88 -0.12 7.47
N ASN A 204 6.28 0.93 6.75
CA ASN A 204 5.72 1.21 5.43
C ASN A 204 6.26 0.28 4.34
N GLU A 205 7.50 -0.22 4.47
CA GLU A 205 8.00 -1.31 3.61
C GLU A 205 7.16 -2.57 3.77
N GLN A 206 6.80 -2.94 5.01
CA GLN A 206 5.94 -4.09 5.25
C GLN A 206 4.54 -3.87 4.67
N ARG A 207 3.94 -2.69 4.88
CA ARG A 207 2.64 -2.34 4.28
C ARG A 207 2.69 -2.37 2.74
N ALA A 208 3.78 -1.91 2.12
CA ALA A 208 3.97 -1.99 0.68
C ALA A 208 4.06 -3.44 0.20
N LYS A 209 4.86 -4.28 0.87
CA LYS A 209 4.98 -5.72 0.58
C LYS A 209 3.65 -6.46 0.70
N ASP A 210 2.87 -6.17 1.73
CA ASP A 210 1.55 -6.79 1.92
C ASP A 210 0.57 -6.40 0.80
N GLU A 211 0.60 -5.14 0.35
CA GLU A 211 -0.23 -4.67 -0.76
C GLU A 211 0.23 -5.23 -2.11
N PHE A 212 1.54 -5.39 -2.32
CA PHE A 212 2.08 -6.10 -3.49
C PHE A 212 1.59 -7.55 -3.56
N ALA A 213 1.63 -8.28 -2.44
CA ALA A 213 1.11 -9.64 -2.37
C ALA A 213 -0.40 -9.71 -2.65
N ARG A 214 -1.17 -8.73 -2.18
CA ARG A 214 -2.61 -8.62 -2.44
C ARG A 214 -2.92 -8.28 -3.90
N ALA A 215 -2.14 -7.43 -4.54
CA ALA A 215 -2.33 -6.99 -5.91
C ALA A 215 -2.31 -8.16 -6.91
N GLY A 216 -1.41 -9.12 -6.72
CA GLY A 216 -1.30 -10.33 -7.55
C GLY A 216 -2.13 -11.53 -7.08
N SER A 217 -2.94 -11.40 -6.02
CA SER A 217 -3.63 -12.54 -5.43
C SER A 217 -4.76 -13.06 -6.31
N THR A 218 -4.68 -14.34 -6.68
CA THR A 218 -5.70 -15.03 -7.49
C THR A 218 -6.66 -15.90 -6.67
N THR A 219 -6.59 -15.84 -5.33
CA THR A 219 -7.39 -16.71 -4.45
C THR A 219 -8.90 -16.52 -4.64
N LEU A 220 -9.35 -15.29 -4.87
CA LEU A 220 -10.76 -14.99 -5.18
C LEU A 220 -11.21 -15.67 -6.48
N LEU A 221 -10.32 -15.85 -7.45
CA LEU A 221 -10.66 -16.48 -8.74
C LEU A 221 -10.94 -17.98 -8.60
N LEU A 222 -10.54 -18.63 -7.51
CA LEU A 222 -10.94 -20.03 -7.22
C LEU A 222 -12.47 -20.16 -7.14
N VAL A 223 -13.16 -19.17 -6.60
CA VAL A 223 -14.64 -19.14 -6.55
C VAL A 223 -15.23 -19.00 -7.96
N GLY A 224 -14.60 -18.19 -8.82
CA GLY A 224 -14.96 -18.06 -10.22
C GLY A 224 -14.77 -19.37 -11.00
N LEU A 225 -13.68 -20.10 -10.73
CA LEU A 225 -13.42 -21.41 -11.31
C LEU A 225 -14.48 -22.44 -10.91
N VAL A 226 -14.90 -22.46 -9.64
CA VAL A 226 -16.00 -23.33 -9.18
C VAL A 226 -17.30 -23.00 -9.93
N SER A 227 -17.57 -21.72 -10.18
CA SER A 227 -18.76 -21.30 -10.96
C SER A 227 -18.70 -21.78 -12.41
N LEU A 228 -17.53 -21.80 -13.05
CA LEU A 228 -17.32 -22.42 -14.36
C LEU A 228 -17.59 -23.93 -14.34
N LEU A 229 -17.13 -24.64 -13.30
CA LEU A 229 -17.37 -26.07 -13.15
C LEU A 229 -18.86 -26.39 -12.99
N VAL A 230 -19.60 -25.58 -12.23
CA VAL A 230 -21.06 -25.70 -12.10
C VAL A 230 -21.75 -25.51 -13.47
N LEU A 231 -21.37 -24.48 -14.23
CA LEU A 231 -21.90 -24.22 -15.57
C LEU A 231 -21.61 -25.38 -16.55
N ALA A 232 -20.39 -25.91 -16.53
CA ALA A 232 -20.03 -27.09 -17.32
C ALA A 232 -20.87 -28.31 -16.91
N GLY A 233 -21.09 -28.53 -15.61
CA GLY A 233 -21.97 -29.58 -15.10
C GLY A 233 -23.41 -29.46 -15.59
N VAL A 234 -23.98 -28.24 -15.59
CA VAL A 234 -25.32 -27.96 -16.14
C VAL A 234 -25.37 -28.27 -17.65
N ALA A 235 -24.35 -27.88 -18.42
CA ALA A 235 -24.27 -28.15 -19.84
C ALA A 235 -24.18 -29.66 -20.15
N VAL A 236 -23.34 -30.41 -19.43
CA VAL A 236 -23.20 -31.87 -19.57
C VAL A 236 -24.49 -32.59 -19.22
N TRP A 237 -25.18 -32.17 -18.15
CA TRP A 237 -26.48 -32.74 -17.78
C TRP A 237 -27.52 -32.53 -18.88
N LEU A 238 -27.57 -31.33 -19.46
CA LEU A 238 -28.50 -31.00 -20.52
C LEU A 238 -28.21 -31.80 -21.80
N ALA A 239 -26.93 -31.94 -22.17
CA ALA A 239 -26.50 -32.72 -23.32
C ALA A 239 -26.86 -34.20 -23.18
N ARG A 240 -26.59 -34.81 -22.01
CA ARG A 240 -26.93 -36.22 -21.72
C ARG A 240 -28.43 -36.48 -21.74
N ARG A 241 -29.24 -35.54 -21.26
CA ARG A 241 -30.70 -35.74 -21.15
C ARG A 241 -31.45 -35.46 -22.43
N THR A 242 -30.94 -34.57 -23.28
CA THR A 242 -31.62 -34.16 -24.53
C THR A 242 -31.02 -34.78 -25.80
N HIS A 243 -29.95 -35.58 -25.68
CA HIS A 243 -29.20 -36.21 -26.79
C HIS A 243 -28.74 -35.24 -27.90
N ARG A 244 -28.79 -33.93 -27.66
CA ARG A 244 -28.43 -32.87 -28.61
C ARG A 244 -27.27 -32.08 -28.02
N TYR A 245 -26.07 -32.31 -28.56
CA TYR A 245 -24.81 -31.95 -27.90
C TYR A 245 -24.49 -30.45 -27.83
N LEU A 246 -25.14 -29.60 -28.65
CA LEU A 246 -24.84 -28.16 -28.70
C LEU A 246 -26.11 -27.32 -28.58
N ASN A 247 -26.33 -26.74 -27.39
CA ASN A 247 -27.21 -25.59 -27.23
C ASN A 247 -26.37 -24.33 -27.51
N VAL A 248 -26.59 -23.70 -28.66
CA VAL A 248 -25.76 -22.58 -29.15
C VAL A 248 -25.73 -21.42 -28.14
N SER A 249 -26.86 -21.10 -27.49
CA SER A 249 -26.89 -19.96 -26.56
C SER A 249 -26.21 -20.27 -25.22
N LEU A 250 -26.39 -21.48 -24.67
CA LEU A 250 -25.69 -21.90 -23.44
C LEU A 250 -24.18 -22.03 -23.69
N THR A 251 -23.79 -22.56 -24.85
CA THR A 251 -22.39 -22.66 -25.25
C THR A 251 -21.78 -21.27 -25.40
N GLY A 252 -22.49 -20.34 -26.05
CA GLY A 252 -22.07 -18.94 -26.15
C GLY A 252 -21.90 -18.26 -24.78
N ALA A 253 -22.81 -18.52 -23.84
CA ALA A 253 -22.71 -18.01 -22.47
C ALA A 253 -21.46 -18.54 -21.74
N ILE A 254 -21.18 -19.85 -21.85
CA ILE A 254 -20.00 -20.47 -21.23
C ILE A 254 -18.71 -19.92 -21.85
N VAL A 255 -18.64 -19.84 -23.19
CA VAL A 255 -17.46 -19.29 -23.88
C VAL A 255 -17.21 -17.84 -23.45
N LEU A 256 -18.25 -17.01 -23.40
CA LEU A 256 -18.14 -15.62 -22.95
C LEU A 256 -17.62 -15.51 -21.52
N LEU A 257 -18.11 -16.34 -20.61
CA LEU A 257 -17.66 -16.35 -19.21
C LEU A 257 -16.25 -16.91 -19.03
N VAL A 258 -15.86 -17.91 -19.83
CA VAL A 258 -14.48 -18.43 -19.85
C VAL A 258 -13.50 -17.36 -20.33
N VAL A 259 -13.85 -16.62 -21.39
CA VAL A 259 -13.03 -15.50 -21.88
C VAL A 259 -12.94 -14.40 -20.81
N ALA A 260 -14.07 -14.02 -20.20
CA ALA A 260 -14.10 -13.03 -19.13
C ALA A 260 -13.22 -13.45 -17.92
N PHE A 261 -13.31 -14.72 -17.51
CA PHE A 261 -12.48 -15.28 -16.45
C PHE A 261 -11.00 -15.26 -16.82
N PHE A 262 -10.66 -15.69 -18.04
CA PHE A 262 -9.27 -15.72 -18.51
C PHE A 262 -8.68 -14.30 -18.58
N VAL A 263 -9.45 -13.30 -19.03
CA VAL A 263 -9.04 -11.89 -19.03
C VAL A 263 -8.80 -11.39 -17.60
N ALA A 264 -9.67 -11.70 -16.64
CA ALA A 264 -9.47 -11.33 -15.25
C ALA A 264 -8.21 -11.99 -14.66
N TRP A 265 -8.05 -13.29 -14.88
CA TRP A 265 -6.90 -14.07 -14.44
C TRP A 265 -5.58 -13.54 -15.02
N SER A 266 -5.53 -13.34 -16.34
CA SER A 266 -4.32 -12.86 -17.02
C SER A 266 -3.95 -11.44 -16.59
N THR A 267 -4.95 -10.57 -16.39
CA THR A 267 -4.73 -9.20 -15.93
C THR A 267 -4.17 -9.18 -14.51
N ILE A 268 -4.78 -9.92 -13.57
CA ILE A 268 -4.31 -9.99 -12.17
C ILE A 268 -2.91 -10.63 -12.09
N SER A 269 -2.67 -11.68 -12.85
CA SER A 269 -1.35 -12.32 -12.91
C SER A 269 -0.29 -11.39 -13.49
N GLY A 270 -0.63 -10.63 -14.54
CA GLY A 270 0.22 -9.60 -15.12
C GLY A 270 0.56 -8.49 -14.13
N VAL A 271 -0.44 -7.99 -13.41
CA VAL A 271 -0.24 -7.02 -12.31
C VAL A 271 0.71 -7.59 -11.25
N GLY A 272 0.52 -8.85 -10.83
CA GLY A 272 1.40 -9.51 -9.89
C GLY A 272 2.85 -9.58 -10.36
N ALA A 273 3.07 -9.96 -11.64
CA ALA A 273 4.40 -10.02 -12.23
C ALA A 273 5.06 -8.64 -12.32
N SER A 274 4.35 -7.62 -12.81
CA SER A 274 4.87 -6.25 -12.90
C SER A 274 5.16 -5.66 -11.53
N THR A 275 4.32 -5.94 -10.54
CA THR A 275 4.53 -5.49 -9.16
C THR A 275 5.78 -6.11 -8.55
N ALA A 276 6.02 -7.40 -8.77
CA ALA A 276 7.25 -8.07 -8.35
C ALA A 276 8.49 -7.51 -9.06
N GLN A 277 8.35 -7.13 -10.34
CA GLN A 277 9.42 -6.46 -11.10
C GLN A 277 9.74 -5.08 -10.53
N VAL A 278 8.73 -4.25 -10.20
CA VAL A 278 8.97 -2.95 -9.54
C VAL A 278 9.67 -3.16 -8.20
N GLN A 279 9.17 -4.10 -7.40
CA GLN A 279 9.69 -4.39 -6.08
C GLN A 279 11.16 -4.80 -6.11
N SER A 280 11.57 -5.63 -7.09
CA SER A 280 12.95 -6.11 -7.25
C SER A 280 13.83 -5.22 -8.15
N GLY A 281 13.25 -4.21 -8.78
CA GLY A 281 13.94 -3.28 -9.69
C GLY A 281 14.09 -1.89 -9.08
N ASN A 282 13.36 -0.92 -9.63
CA ASN A 282 13.49 0.50 -9.29
C ASN A 282 13.25 0.79 -7.80
N TYR A 283 12.32 0.09 -7.15
CA TYR A 283 12.05 0.28 -5.73
C TYR A 283 13.23 -0.16 -4.85
N ASP A 284 13.75 -1.37 -5.08
CA ASP A 284 14.91 -1.88 -4.34
C ASP A 284 16.14 -0.99 -4.58
N ARG A 285 16.38 -0.58 -5.85
CA ARG A 285 17.47 0.36 -6.17
C ARG A 285 17.33 1.68 -5.40
N ALA A 286 16.14 2.26 -5.33
CA ALA A 286 15.88 3.49 -4.57
C ALA A 286 16.20 3.32 -3.07
N VAL A 287 15.76 2.21 -2.47
CA VAL A 287 16.01 1.89 -1.05
C VAL A 287 17.50 1.68 -0.78
N GLN A 288 18.21 0.99 -1.67
CA GLN A 288 19.66 0.78 -1.55
C GLN A 288 20.44 2.09 -1.67
N LEU A 289 20.11 2.94 -2.64
CA LEU A 289 20.75 4.25 -2.80
C LEU A 289 20.45 5.20 -1.63
N ALA A 290 19.24 5.15 -1.06
CA ALA A 290 18.92 5.86 0.17
C ALA A 290 19.80 5.38 1.34
N THR A 291 20.00 4.07 1.48
CA THR A 291 20.88 3.48 2.50
C THR A 291 22.33 3.93 2.33
N VAL A 292 22.82 3.93 1.09
CA VAL A 292 24.16 4.45 0.74
C VAL A 292 24.29 5.90 1.17
N ARG A 293 23.33 6.76 0.79
CA ARG A 293 23.37 8.19 1.10
C ARG A 293 23.28 8.46 2.60
N THR A 294 22.46 7.72 3.33
CA THR A 294 22.37 7.75 4.81
C THR A 294 23.72 7.42 5.44
N ALA A 295 24.30 6.26 5.11
CA ALA A 295 25.57 5.82 5.68
C ALA A 295 26.72 6.78 5.32
N ALA A 296 26.75 7.31 4.10
CA ALA A 296 27.75 8.27 3.66
C ALA A 296 27.69 9.59 4.46
N ASN A 297 26.48 10.15 4.66
CA ASN A 297 26.32 11.36 5.47
C ASN A 297 26.67 11.11 6.96
N ASP A 298 26.31 9.95 7.50
CA ASP A 298 26.71 9.57 8.85
C ASP A 298 28.24 9.42 8.97
N ALA A 299 28.91 8.81 7.99
CA ALA A 299 30.37 8.76 7.93
C ALA A 299 30.96 10.17 7.90
N ARG A 300 30.45 11.07 7.06
CA ARG A 300 30.94 12.46 6.98
C ARG A 300 30.80 13.23 8.29
N SER A 301 29.70 13.04 9.00
CA SER A 301 29.52 13.60 10.34
C SER A 301 30.54 13.02 11.34
N ASN A 302 30.70 11.69 11.35
CA ASN A 302 31.66 11.03 12.23
C ASN A 302 33.12 11.44 11.95
N GLU A 303 33.52 11.63 10.69
CA GLU A 303 34.84 12.19 10.35
C GLU A 303 35.06 13.54 11.07
N SER A 304 34.10 14.46 10.94
CA SER A 304 34.20 15.77 11.58
C SER A 304 34.23 15.65 13.10
N LEU A 305 33.43 14.75 13.68
CA LEU A 305 33.41 14.47 15.12
C LEU A 305 34.74 13.85 15.63
N THR A 306 35.47 13.08 14.81
CA THR A 306 36.82 12.62 15.21
C THR A 306 37.75 13.79 15.47
N LEU A 307 37.73 14.81 14.60
CA LEU A 307 38.56 16.02 14.70
C LEU A 307 38.09 16.94 15.84
N ILE A 308 36.76 17.06 16.05
CA ILE A 308 36.18 17.83 17.17
C ILE A 308 36.57 17.21 18.52
N ALA A 309 36.66 15.88 18.60
CA ALA A 309 36.95 15.16 19.83
C ALA A 309 38.42 15.26 20.30
N ARG A 310 39.31 15.86 19.49
CA ARG A 310 40.72 16.19 19.82
C ARG A 310 41.42 15.13 20.67
N GLY A 311 41.61 13.94 20.11
CA GLY A 311 42.29 12.81 20.77
C GLY A 311 41.36 11.80 21.47
N SER A 312 40.05 12.06 21.55
CA SER A 312 39.03 11.11 22.04
C SER A 312 38.09 10.58 20.94
N GLY A 313 38.55 10.60 19.68
CA GLY A 313 37.74 10.32 18.49
C GLY A 313 37.50 8.84 18.16
N THR A 314 38.03 7.89 18.93
CA THR A 314 38.03 6.45 18.58
C THR A 314 36.64 5.87 18.31
N ALA A 315 35.62 6.31 19.06
CA ALA A 315 34.25 5.86 18.84
C ALA A 315 33.68 6.33 17.49
N PHE A 316 33.96 7.59 17.11
CA PHE A 316 33.55 8.16 15.83
C PHE A 316 34.29 7.52 14.66
N GLU A 317 35.58 7.22 14.82
CA GLU A 317 36.37 6.48 13.82
C GLU A 317 35.80 5.07 13.58
N LYS A 318 35.41 4.38 14.65
CA LYS A 318 34.75 3.08 14.54
C LYS A 318 33.41 3.17 13.79
N ALA A 319 32.62 4.20 14.08
CA ALA A 319 31.35 4.45 13.39
C ALA A 319 31.57 4.81 11.91
N TRP A 320 32.59 5.61 11.59
CA TRP A 320 32.99 5.93 10.23
C TRP A 320 33.29 4.65 9.44
N LYS A 321 34.12 3.75 9.99
CA LYS A 321 34.46 2.46 9.33
C LYS A 321 33.26 1.55 9.08
N ALA A 322 32.31 1.53 10.01
CA ALA A 322 31.07 0.75 9.83
C ALA A 322 30.22 1.31 8.69
N ASN A 323 30.13 2.64 8.60
CA ASN A 323 29.43 3.31 7.51
C ASN A 323 30.16 3.15 6.17
N ASP A 324 31.49 3.23 6.15
CA ASP A 324 32.33 2.97 4.97
C ASP A 324 32.14 1.56 4.41
N THR A 325 32.08 0.56 5.30
CA THR A 325 31.76 -0.83 4.91
C THR A 325 30.37 -0.90 4.28
N THR A 326 29.38 -0.26 4.91
CA THR A 326 27.99 -0.24 4.41
C THR A 326 27.90 0.39 3.03
N VAL A 327 28.54 1.54 2.81
CA VAL A 327 28.55 2.23 1.51
C VAL A 327 29.25 1.37 0.47
N THR A 328 30.45 0.87 0.78
CA THR A 328 31.26 0.06 -0.14
C THR A 328 30.52 -1.19 -0.59
N ASP A 329 29.90 -1.92 0.33
CA ASP A 329 29.18 -3.16 0.02
C ASP A 329 27.92 -2.89 -0.82
N LYS A 330 27.15 -1.85 -0.47
CA LYS A 330 25.92 -1.50 -1.19
C LYS A 330 26.18 -0.96 -2.58
N VAL A 331 27.16 -0.07 -2.75
CA VAL A 331 27.49 0.48 -4.06
C VAL A 331 28.06 -0.61 -4.98
N ARG A 332 28.87 -1.53 -4.45
CA ARG A 332 29.34 -2.70 -5.21
C ARG A 332 28.19 -3.63 -5.62
N ALA A 333 27.24 -3.88 -4.72
CA ALA A 333 26.05 -4.68 -5.02
C ALA A 333 25.15 -4.04 -6.09
N LEU A 334 25.10 -2.70 -6.13
CA LEU A 334 24.40 -1.93 -7.17
C LEU A 334 25.11 -1.95 -8.54
N GLY A 335 26.37 -2.38 -8.59
CA GLY A 335 27.17 -2.42 -9.82
C GLY A 335 27.50 -1.04 -10.37
N ASP A 336 27.58 -0.02 -9.50
CA ASP A 336 27.80 1.36 -9.92
C ASP A 336 29.27 1.77 -9.79
N ASP A 337 30.02 1.68 -10.89
CA ASP A 337 31.45 1.97 -10.93
C ASP A 337 31.77 3.44 -10.60
N ALA A 338 30.87 4.36 -10.99
CA ALA A 338 31.06 5.79 -10.76
C ALA A 338 30.94 6.12 -9.27
N LEU A 339 29.88 5.63 -8.61
CA LEU A 339 29.73 5.76 -7.16
C LEU A 339 30.84 5.02 -6.40
N THR A 340 31.26 3.84 -6.87
CA THR A 340 32.35 3.07 -6.24
C THR A 340 33.64 3.87 -6.26
N THR A 341 33.98 4.44 -7.42
CA THR A 341 35.19 5.25 -7.62
C THR A 341 35.14 6.51 -6.77
N ALA A 342 34.02 7.23 -6.78
CA ALA A 342 33.85 8.46 -6.00
C ALA A 342 33.95 8.21 -4.48
N TRP A 343 33.33 7.14 -3.98
CA TRP A 343 33.43 6.78 -2.56
C TRP A 343 34.85 6.37 -2.16
N THR A 344 35.52 5.57 -2.99
CA THR A 344 36.91 5.13 -2.75
C THR A 344 37.87 6.32 -2.70
N ALA A 345 37.66 7.32 -3.56
CA ALA A 345 38.43 8.56 -3.54
C ALA A 345 38.22 9.33 -2.22
N TYR A 346 36.96 9.50 -1.79
CA TYR A 346 36.65 10.12 -0.50
C TYR A 346 37.27 9.36 0.68
N GLY A 347 37.15 8.03 0.72
CA GLY A 347 37.75 7.19 1.77
C GLY A 347 39.28 7.31 1.84
N SER A 348 39.95 7.49 0.69
CA SER A 348 41.39 7.73 0.64
C SER A 348 41.77 9.10 1.23
N ILE A 349 40.95 10.12 1.01
CA ILE A 349 41.14 11.45 1.64
C ILE A 349 40.93 11.35 3.15
N HIS A 350 39.90 10.62 3.61
CA HIS A 350 39.67 10.37 5.02
C HIS A 350 40.88 9.73 5.71
N GLN A 351 41.49 8.70 5.09
CA GLN A 351 42.71 8.08 5.62
C GLN A 351 43.85 9.10 5.79
N ARG A 352 44.00 10.04 4.85
CA ARG A 352 45.00 11.10 4.94
C ARG A 352 44.66 12.10 6.07
N ILE A 353 43.39 12.42 6.27
CA ILE A 353 42.93 13.22 7.42
C ILE A 353 43.33 12.54 8.74
N ARG A 354 43.07 11.24 8.87
CA ARG A 354 43.46 10.46 10.06
C ARG A 354 44.97 10.45 10.28
N GLN A 355 45.76 10.24 9.23
CA GLN A 355 47.23 10.30 9.32
C GLN A 355 47.73 11.67 9.81
N LEU A 356 47.14 12.77 9.33
CA LEU A 356 47.48 14.12 9.79
C LEU A 356 47.12 14.31 11.27
N ASP A 357 45.89 13.96 11.66
CA ASP A 357 45.41 14.05 13.05
C ASP A 357 46.26 13.21 14.01
N ASP A 358 46.52 11.94 13.67
CA ASP A 358 47.32 11.00 14.48
C ASP A 358 48.79 11.43 14.58
N SER A 359 49.30 12.22 13.62
CA SER A 359 50.65 12.81 13.65
C SER A 359 50.75 14.15 14.38
N GLY A 360 49.64 14.63 14.96
CA GLY A 360 49.57 15.92 15.67
C GLY A 360 49.40 17.14 14.76
N LYS A 361 49.21 16.94 13.45
CA LYS A 361 48.96 18.01 12.47
C LYS A 361 47.47 18.30 12.33
N TRP A 362 46.83 18.64 13.46
CA TRP A 362 45.38 18.83 13.53
C TRP A 362 44.88 19.94 12.59
N ASP A 363 45.58 21.07 12.49
CA ASP A 363 45.18 22.17 11.61
C ASP A 363 45.18 21.75 10.13
N ASP A 364 46.18 20.96 9.69
CA ASP A 364 46.24 20.42 8.32
C ASP A 364 45.09 19.41 8.08
N ALA A 365 44.75 18.60 9.09
CA ALA A 365 43.65 17.65 9.02
C ALA A 365 42.29 18.37 8.87
N VAL A 366 42.10 19.45 9.63
CA VAL A 366 40.90 20.31 9.53
C VAL A 366 40.84 20.99 8.17
N ALA A 367 41.95 21.54 7.67
CA ALA A 367 42.01 22.16 6.35
C ALA A 367 41.62 21.16 5.25
N LEU A 368 42.14 19.94 5.29
CA LEU A 368 41.81 18.89 4.31
C LEU A 368 40.35 18.40 4.43
N SER A 369 39.82 18.28 5.66
CA SER A 369 38.43 17.88 5.88
C SER A 369 37.44 18.95 5.39
N THR A 370 37.76 20.23 5.56
CA THR A 370 36.87 21.36 5.22
C THR A 370 37.07 21.92 3.81
N ASP A 371 38.09 21.47 3.09
CA ASP A 371 38.34 21.89 1.71
C ASP A 371 37.23 21.44 0.74
N SER A 372 36.58 22.43 0.12
CA SER A 372 35.51 22.26 -0.87
C SER A 372 36.02 21.97 -2.30
N SER A 373 37.33 21.93 -2.53
CA SER A 373 37.90 21.50 -3.80
C SER A 373 37.70 20.00 -4.04
N THR A 374 37.82 19.55 -5.28
CA THR A 374 37.72 18.11 -5.62
C THR A 374 38.85 17.26 -5.03
N ASN A 375 39.94 17.89 -4.60
CA ASN A 375 41.05 17.23 -3.92
C ASN A 375 40.87 17.22 -2.39
N GLY A 376 39.92 18.01 -1.88
CA GLY A 376 39.51 18.09 -0.49
C GLY A 376 38.36 17.14 -0.18
N ALA A 377 38.18 16.81 1.11
CA ALA A 377 37.14 15.88 1.52
C ALA A 377 35.73 16.46 1.31
N GLY A 378 35.56 17.79 1.47
CA GLY A 378 34.28 18.47 1.26
C GLY A 378 33.81 18.38 -0.18
N GLY A 379 34.67 18.73 -1.15
CA GLY A 379 34.30 18.68 -2.56
C GLY A 379 34.14 17.25 -3.10
N ALA A 380 35.00 16.32 -2.68
CA ALA A 380 34.87 14.90 -3.05
C ALA A 380 33.55 14.30 -2.54
N PHE A 381 33.19 14.58 -1.28
CA PHE A 381 31.94 14.11 -0.69
C PHE A 381 30.71 14.74 -1.35
N GLU A 382 30.73 16.05 -1.62
CA GLU A 382 29.60 16.74 -2.27
C GLU A 382 29.34 16.19 -3.68
N SER A 383 30.39 15.87 -4.43
CA SER A 383 30.25 15.22 -5.73
C SER A 383 29.58 13.84 -5.61
N PHE A 384 29.99 13.04 -4.61
CA PHE A 384 29.38 11.73 -4.35
C PHE A 384 27.90 11.87 -3.93
N ASP A 385 27.60 12.73 -2.94
CA ASP A 385 26.23 12.96 -2.42
C ASP A 385 25.28 13.41 -3.53
N LYS A 386 25.75 14.27 -4.44
CA LYS A 386 24.96 14.72 -5.59
C LYS A 386 24.60 13.57 -6.54
N THR A 387 25.56 12.73 -6.92
CA THR A 387 25.33 11.60 -7.83
C THR A 387 24.36 10.60 -7.22
N VAL A 388 24.60 10.16 -5.98
CA VAL A 388 23.72 9.19 -5.31
C VAL A 388 22.30 9.75 -5.12
N THR A 389 22.17 11.06 -4.87
CA THR A 389 20.85 11.73 -4.79
C THR A 389 20.10 11.66 -6.10
N GLN A 390 20.76 12.01 -7.21
CA GLN A 390 20.14 12.02 -8.54
C GLN A 390 19.63 10.63 -8.93
N GLU A 391 20.46 9.60 -8.74
CA GLU A 391 20.07 8.22 -9.05
C GLU A 391 18.93 7.73 -8.17
N ARG A 392 18.98 8.02 -6.86
CA ARG A 392 17.91 7.65 -5.93
C ARG A 392 16.59 8.28 -6.32
N ASP A 393 16.61 9.56 -6.69
CA ASP A 393 15.41 10.31 -7.06
C ASP A 393 14.80 9.81 -8.36
N VAL A 394 15.63 9.43 -9.34
CA VAL A 394 15.17 8.77 -10.57
C VAL A 394 14.53 7.42 -10.24
N ALA A 395 15.23 6.54 -9.52
CA ALA A 395 14.71 5.22 -9.17
C ALA A 395 13.40 5.31 -8.36
N SER A 396 13.30 6.25 -7.43
CA SER A 396 12.09 6.48 -6.62
C SER A 396 10.91 6.94 -7.48
N ARG A 397 11.14 7.90 -8.38
CA ARG A 397 10.09 8.40 -9.29
C ARG A 397 9.62 7.31 -10.24
N ASP A 398 10.54 6.55 -10.81
CA ASP A 398 10.22 5.49 -11.75
C ASP A 398 9.43 4.38 -11.05
N ALA A 399 9.82 3.97 -9.84
CA ALA A 399 9.07 2.99 -9.05
C ALA A 399 7.62 3.44 -8.77
N VAL A 400 7.42 4.69 -8.32
CA VAL A 400 6.09 5.22 -8.04
C VAL A 400 5.26 5.35 -9.32
N SER A 401 5.85 5.86 -10.41
CA SER A 401 5.16 6.05 -11.69
C SER A 401 4.76 4.71 -12.31
N GLU A 402 5.61 3.69 -12.23
CA GLU A 402 5.32 2.37 -12.76
C GLU A 402 4.14 1.73 -12.01
N LEU A 403 4.13 1.81 -10.67
CA LEU A 403 3.00 1.31 -9.86
C LEU A 403 1.68 2.04 -10.18
N GLN A 404 1.70 3.36 -10.32
CA GLN A 404 0.51 4.13 -10.69
C GLN A 404 -0.03 3.73 -12.08
N GLY A 405 0.84 3.27 -12.98
CA GLY A 405 0.47 2.81 -14.32
C GLY A 405 -0.21 1.44 -14.39
N LEU A 406 0.05 0.53 -13.44
CA LEU A 406 -0.43 -0.87 -13.51
C LEU A 406 -1.96 -1.02 -13.40
N GLY A 407 -2.68 -0.01 -12.91
CA GLY A 407 -4.12 -0.07 -12.65
C GLY A 407 -5.04 0.38 -13.79
N GLY A 408 -4.50 0.94 -14.88
CA GLY A 408 -5.24 1.68 -15.91
C GLY A 408 -6.51 1.00 -16.46
N PRO A 409 -6.41 -0.20 -17.07
CA PRO A 409 -7.54 -0.87 -17.72
C PRO A 409 -8.44 -1.65 -16.75
N ALA A 410 -8.03 -1.87 -15.51
CA ALA A 410 -8.71 -2.77 -14.56
C ALA A 410 -10.19 -2.41 -14.32
N LEU A 411 -10.52 -1.11 -14.21
CA LEU A 411 -11.90 -0.68 -14.01
C LEU A 411 -12.78 -0.93 -15.26
N LEU A 412 -12.25 -0.62 -16.45
CA LEU A 412 -12.96 -0.84 -17.72
C LEU A 412 -13.20 -2.33 -17.96
N LEU A 413 -12.20 -3.16 -17.68
CA LEU A 413 -12.30 -4.61 -17.76
C LEU A 413 -13.30 -5.17 -16.74
N ALA A 414 -13.35 -4.64 -15.50
CA ALA A 414 -14.32 -5.05 -14.50
C ALA A 414 -15.76 -4.76 -14.95
N ILE A 415 -16.00 -3.58 -15.54
CA ILE A 415 -17.29 -3.21 -16.13
C ILE A 415 -17.63 -4.13 -17.30
N ALA A 416 -16.67 -4.37 -18.22
CA ALA A 416 -16.86 -5.26 -19.36
C ALA A 416 -17.21 -6.69 -18.94
N ILE A 417 -16.53 -7.23 -17.92
CA ILE A 417 -16.83 -8.54 -17.33
C ILE A 417 -18.22 -8.56 -16.69
N GLY A 418 -18.60 -7.49 -15.98
CA GLY A 418 -19.95 -7.34 -15.45
C GLY A 418 -21.03 -7.40 -16.53
N LEU A 419 -20.84 -6.64 -17.62
CA LEU A 419 -21.75 -6.65 -18.77
C LEU A 419 -21.78 -8.02 -19.48
N ALA A 420 -20.61 -8.67 -19.62
CA ALA A 420 -20.51 -10.02 -20.17
C ALA A 420 -21.29 -11.04 -19.33
N SER A 421 -21.26 -10.91 -17.99
CA SER A 421 -22.02 -11.80 -17.10
C SER A 421 -23.54 -11.60 -17.21
N LEU A 422 -24.00 -10.37 -17.43
CA LEU A 422 -25.42 -10.07 -17.68
C LEU A 422 -25.86 -10.62 -19.03
N ALA A 423 -25.04 -10.45 -20.08
CA ALA A 423 -25.29 -11.01 -21.40
C ALA A 423 -25.33 -12.55 -21.37
N ALA A 424 -24.40 -13.19 -20.66
CA ALA A 424 -24.38 -14.63 -20.45
C ALA A 424 -25.64 -15.11 -19.70
N SER A 425 -26.06 -14.40 -18.66
CA SER A 425 -27.30 -14.69 -17.92
C SER A 425 -28.53 -14.65 -18.83
N TRP A 426 -28.63 -13.64 -19.70
CA TRP A 426 -29.71 -13.54 -20.68
C TRP A 426 -29.68 -14.71 -21.70
N LEU A 427 -28.50 -15.08 -22.20
CA LEU A 427 -28.32 -16.23 -23.11
C LEU A 427 -28.72 -17.57 -22.47
N ILE A 428 -28.42 -17.75 -21.17
CA ILE A 428 -28.84 -18.92 -20.39
C ILE A 428 -30.37 -18.98 -20.29
N VAL A 429 -31.02 -17.87 -19.91
CA VAL A 429 -32.49 -17.81 -19.81
C VAL A 429 -33.15 -18.08 -21.16
N ARG A 430 -32.66 -17.46 -22.25
CA ARG A 430 -33.17 -17.68 -23.60
C ARG A 430 -33.01 -19.14 -24.04
N GLY A 431 -31.83 -19.72 -23.82
CA GLY A 431 -31.52 -21.10 -24.22
C GLY A 431 -32.33 -22.16 -23.48
N MET A 432 -32.55 -21.94 -22.19
CA MET A 432 -33.35 -22.83 -21.36
C MET A 432 -34.85 -22.64 -21.63
N GLY A 433 -35.29 -21.40 -21.89
CA GLY A 433 -36.68 -21.07 -22.23
C GLY A 433 -37.16 -21.75 -23.51
N GLN A 434 -36.38 -21.67 -24.60
CA GLN A 434 -36.68 -22.36 -25.86
C GLN A 434 -36.85 -23.87 -25.66
N ARG A 435 -36.03 -24.48 -24.80
CA ARG A 435 -36.12 -25.91 -24.50
C ARG A 435 -37.34 -26.26 -23.66
N ILE A 436 -37.73 -25.43 -22.69
CA ILE A 436 -38.91 -25.68 -21.87
C ILE A 436 -40.19 -25.63 -22.72
N GLU A 437 -40.24 -24.82 -23.77
CA GLU A 437 -41.35 -24.78 -24.73
C GLU A 437 -41.45 -26.04 -25.59
N GLU A 438 -40.34 -26.74 -25.89
CA GLU A 438 -40.35 -28.03 -26.61
C GLU A 438 -40.99 -29.18 -25.79
N TYR A 439 -41.14 -29.04 -24.46
CA TYR A 439 -41.71 -30.06 -23.57
C TYR A 439 -43.11 -29.71 -23.03
N LYS A 440 -43.69 -28.59 -23.46
CA LYS A 440 -45.10 -28.25 -23.23
C LYS A 440 -45.90 -28.74 -24.42
#